data_AF-B7HVC8-F1
#
_entry.id   AF-B7HVC8-F1
#
_cell.length_a   1.000
_cell.length_b   1.000
_cell.length_c   1.000
_cell.angle_alpha   90.00
_cell.angle_beta   90.00
_cell.angle_gamma   90.00
#
_symmetry.space_group_name_H-M   'P 1'
#
loop_
_entity.id
_entity.type
_entity.pdbx_description
1 polymer ?
#
loop_
_entity_poly.entity_id
_entity_poly.type
_entity_poly.pdbx_seq_one_letter_code
_entity_poly.pdbx_strand_id
1 'polypeptide(L)'
;MPGGAVEKGETLEKALVREVNEETGLTAMAGGLVAINEKFFEESGNHALLFTFRASVVKGELMAEDEEEISAIEWVDRSIANERFPFYDGGFDSLLAVAIPYKFQPETK
;
A
#
# COMPACT_ATOMS: atom_id res chain seq x y z
N MET A 1 2.14 -6.70 0.24
CA MET A 1 2.36 -5.28 -0.10
C MET A 1 2.33 -4.56 1.22
N PRO A 2 3.25 -3.62 1.49
CA PRO A 2 3.21 -2.84 2.72
C PRO A 2 1.93 -2.05 2.86
N GLY A 3 1.43 -1.92 4.08
CA GLY A 3 0.27 -1.10 4.36
C GLY A 3 -0.41 -1.42 5.68
N GLY A 4 -0.88 -0.36 6.33
CA GLY A 4 -1.59 -0.41 7.59
C GLY A 4 -2.63 0.70 7.70
N ALA A 5 -3.11 0.91 8.92
CA ALA A 5 -4.12 1.92 9.19
C ALA A 5 -3.53 3.33 9.07
N VAL A 6 -4.32 4.27 8.55
CA VAL A 6 -3.94 5.68 8.53
C VAL A 6 -4.06 6.25 9.94
N GLU A 7 -3.00 6.88 10.45
CA GLU A 7 -3.00 7.44 11.79
C GLU A 7 -3.78 8.76 11.89
N LYS A 8 -4.10 9.16 13.13
CA LYS A 8 -4.81 10.41 13.38
C LYS A 8 -4.00 11.61 12.91
N GLY A 9 -4.55 12.37 11.95
CA GLY A 9 -3.90 13.55 11.38
C GLY A 9 -2.93 13.23 10.25
N GLU A 10 -2.85 11.97 9.84
CA GLU A 10 -2.04 11.50 8.73
C GLU A 10 -2.81 11.55 7.40
N THR A 11 -2.10 11.79 6.30
CA THR A 11 -2.66 11.68 4.94
C THR A 11 -2.36 10.28 4.39
N LEU A 12 -3.11 9.82 3.38
CA LEU A 12 -2.86 8.50 2.77
C LEU A 12 -1.42 8.38 2.24
N GLU A 13 -0.88 9.44 1.65
CA GLU A 13 0.52 9.46 1.17
C GLU A 13 1.53 9.37 2.32
N LYS A 14 1.24 9.96 3.49
CA LYS A 14 2.13 9.86 4.65
C LYS A 14 2.10 8.45 5.24
N ALA A 15 0.90 7.88 5.39
CA ALA A 15 0.72 6.50 5.83
C ALA A 15 1.52 5.56 4.92
N LEU A 16 1.38 5.69 3.60
CA LEU A 16 2.16 4.89 2.65
C LEU A 16 3.67 4.97 2.89
N VAL A 17 4.22 6.17 3.05
CA VAL A 17 5.67 6.35 3.23
C VAL A 17 6.13 5.75 4.55
N ARG A 18 5.34 5.90 5.61
CA ARG A 18 5.60 5.33 6.93
C ARG A 18 5.56 3.80 6.89
N GLU A 19 4.45 3.22 6.44
CA GLU A 19 4.25 1.76 6.37
C GLU A 19 5.30 1.07 5.50
N VAL A 20 5.66 1.65 4.34
CA VAL A 20 6.75 1.09 3.52
C VAL A 20 8.08 1.11 4.27
N ASN A 21 8.35 2.15 5.05
CA ASN A 21 9.60 2.24 5.81
C ASN A 21 9.62 1.27 6.99
N GLU A 22 8.56 1.24 7.80
CA GLU A 22 8.42 0.34 8.96
C GLU A 22 8.48 -1.13 8.53
N GLU A 23 7.76 -1.49 7.47
CA GLU A 23 7.69 -2.89 7.06
C GLU A 23 8.90 -3.38 6.24
N THR A 24 9.64 -2.48 5.58
CA THR A 24 10.66 -2.91 4.60
C THR A 24 12.02 -2.22 4.72
N GLY A 25 12.17 -1.23 5.59
CA GLY A 25 13.38 -0.42 5.69
C GLY A 25 13.58 0.54 4.50
N LEU A 26 12.67 0.52 3.52
CA LEU A 26 12.78 1.32 2.31
C LEU A 26 12.11 2.69 2.48
N THR A 27 12.76 3.73 1.99
CA THR A 27 12.08 5.01 1.78
C THR A 27 11.44 5.00 0.39
N ALA A 28 10.14 5.28 0.34
CA ALA A 28 9.39 5.38 -0.90
C ALA A 28 8.82 6.79 -1.13
N MET A 29 8.49 7.07 -2.39
CA MET A 29 7.69 8.21 -2.79
C MET A 29 6.36 7.70 -3.36
N ALA A 30 5.25 8.26 -2.87
CA ALA A 30 3.92 7.96 -3.40
C ALA A 30 3.80 8.44 -4.85
N GLY A 31 3.24 7.59 -5.70
CA GLY A 31 2.80 7.89 -7.05
C GLY A 31 1.29 8.06 -7.10
N GLY A 32 0.66 7.60 -8.18
CA GLY A 32 -0.80 7.67 -8.34
C GLY A 32 -1.54 6.60 -7.53
N LEU A 33 -2.75 6.93 -7.09
CA LEU A 33 -3.72 5.95 -6.60
C LEU A 33 -4.12 5.02 -7.76
N VAL A 34 -4.10 3.70 -7.54
CA VAL A 34 -4.36 2.71 -8.60
C VAL A 34 -5.60 1.86 -8.32
N ALA A 35 -6.01 1.72 -7.06
CA ALA A 35 -7.22 1.00 -6.69
C ALA A 35 -7.81 1.48 -5.35
N ILE A 36 -9.11 1.26 -5.19
CA ILE A 36 -9.83 1.35 -3.93
C ILE A 36 -10.57 0.03 -3.76
N ASN A 37 -10.33 -0.65 -2.64
CA ASN A 37 -11.02 -1.88 -2.28
C ASN A 37 -11.73 -1.71 -0.94
N GLU A 38 -12.76 -2.50 -0.68
CA GLU A 38 -13.39 -2.60 0.63
C GLU A 38 -13.28 -4.04 1.15
N LYS A 39 -13.05 -4.20 2.45
CA LYS A 39 -12.90 -5.51 3.09
C LYS A 39 -13.57 -5.52 4.45
N PHE A 40 -14.44 -6.50 4.66
CA PHE A 40 -14.97 -6.84 5.98
C PHE A 40 -14.02 -7.81 6.67
N PHE A 41 -13.58 -7.46 7.87
CA PHE A 41 -12.82 -8.31 8.77
C PHE A 41 -13.78 -8.92 9.78
N GLU A 42 -14.40 -10.05 9.41
CA GLU A 42 -15.48 -10.68 10.19
C GLU A 42 -15.11 -10.92 11.66
N GLU A 43 -13.89 -11.36 11.93
CA GLU A 43 -13.42 -11.65 13.30
C GLU A 43 -13.36 -10.43 14.22
N SER A 44 -12.99 -9.26 13.67
CA SER A 44 -12.91 -8.01 14.44
C SER A 44 -14.18 -7.15 14.30
N GLY A 45 -15.09 -7.51 13.38
CA GLY A 45 -16.25 -6.69 13.02
C GLY A 45 -15.90 -5.39 12.29
N ASN A 46 -14.64 -5.23 11.85
CA ASN A 46 -14.17 -4.02 11.20
C ASN A 46 -14.49 -4.01 9.71
N HIS A 47 -14.77 -2.83 9.17
CA HIS A 47 -14.89 -2.59 7.73
C HIS A 47 -13.78 -1.62 7.30
N ALA A 48 -12.89 -2.05 6.42
CA ALA A 48 -11.78 -1.22 5.94
C ALA A 48 -11.94 -0.85 4.47
N LEU A 49 -11.56 0.38 4.16
CA LEU A 49 -11.27 0.82 2.80
C LEU A 49 -9.75 0.78 2.59
N LEU A 50 -9.31 0.07 1.56
CA LEU A 50 -7.91 -0.04 1.20
C LEU A 50 -7.64 0.86 -0.01
N PHE A 51 -6.70 1.79 0.14
CA PHE A 51 -6.25 2.67 -0.91
C PHE A 51 -4.88 2.21 -1.39
N THR A 52 -4.82 1.62 -2.59
CA THR A 52 -3.57 1.12 -3.15
C THR A 52 -2.95 2.18 -4.04
N PHE A 53 -1.71 2.54 -3.76
CA PHE A 53 -0.93 3.48 -4.58
C PHE A 53 0.20 2.77 -5.28
N ARG A 54 0.56 3.29 -6.45
CA ARG A 54 1.89 3.06 -7.00
C ARG A 54 2.91 3.79 -6.14
N ALA A 55 4.05 3.17 -5.86
CA ALA A 55 5.14 3.82 -5.15
C ALA A 55 6.47 3.57 -5.87
N SER A 56 7.45 4.43 -5.65
CA SER A 56 8.82 4.24 -6.13
C SER A 56 9.78 4.29 -4.95
N VAL A 57 10.64 3.28 -4.84
CA VAL A 57 11.72 3.25 -3.85
C VAL A 57 12.74 4.30 -4.23
N VAL A 58 13.07 5.18 -3.29
CA VAL A 58 14.05 6.26 -3.51
C VAL A 58 15.40 5.97 -2.84
N LYS A 59 15.41 5.21 -1.73
CA LYS A 59 16.61 4.77 -1.02
C LYS A 59 16.25 3.69 0.01
N GLY A 60 17.28 3.10 0.62
CA GLY A 60 17.17 2.11 1.69
C GLY A 60 17.66 0.74 1.24
N GLU A 61 17.77 -0.15 2.20
CA GLU A 61 18.06 -1.57 1.99
C GLU A 61 16.90 -2.37 2.54
N LEU A 62 16.59 -3.49 1.89
CA LEU A 62 15.45 -4.31 2.26
C LEU A 62 15.71 -4.98 3.61
N MET A 63 14.95 -4.60 4.63
CA MET A 63 15.06 -5.11 5.99
C MET A 63 13.68 -5.11 6.66
N ALA A 64 13.27 -6.22 7.28
CA ALA A 64 12.09 -6.20 8.13
C ALA A 64 12.46 -5.52 9.44
N GLU A 65 11.82 -4.39 9.79
CA GLU A 65 12.02 -3.81 11.12
C GLU A 65 11.16 -4.53 12.17
N ASP A 66 10.03 -5.11 11.76
CA ASP A 66 9.13 -5.88 12.62
C ASP A 66 9.09 -7.37 12.22
N GLU A 67 10.00 -8.17 12.79
CA GLU A 67 10.06 -9.63 12.56
C GLU A 67 8.91 -10.40 13.21
N GLU A 68 8.12 -9.80 14.12
CA GLU A 68 6.98 -10.47 14.75
C GLU A 68 5.76 -10.48 13.82
N GLU A 69 5.56 -9.39 13.06
CA GLU A 69 4.46 -9.29 12.08
C GLU A 69 4.88 -9.72 10.67
N ILE A 70 6.17 -9.63 10.32
CA ILE A 70 6.66 -9.82 8.94
C ILE A 70 7.49 -11.10 8.84
N SER A 71 6.87 -12.15 8.30
CA SER A 71 7.54 -13.45 8.10
C SER A 71 8.57 -13.50 6.96
N ALA A 72 8.43 -12.63 5.95
CA ALA A 72 9.34 -12.56 4.80
C ALA A 72 9.15 -11.27 4.00
N ILE A 73 10.24 -10.80 3.37
CA ILE A 73 10.21 -9.71 2.39
C ILE A 73 10.90 -10.16 1.11
N GLU A 74 10.20 -10.00 -0.01
CA GLU A 74 10.69 -10.43 -1.31
C GLU A 74 10.25 -9.48 -2.43
N TRP A 75 11.16 -9.22 -3.35
CA TRP A 75 10.82 -8.70 -4.66
C TRP A 75 10.34 -9.87 -5.52
N VAL A 76 9.12 -9.76 -6.05
CA VAL A 76 8.52 -10.79 -6.88
C VAL A 76 8.26 -10.28 -8.29
N ASP A 77 8.30 -11.20 -9.25
CA ASP A 77 7.86 -10.93 -10.61
C ASP A 77 6.35 -10.65 -10.67
N ARG A 78 5.94 -9.91 -11.71
CA ARG A 78 4.53 -9.52 -11.90
C ARG A 78 3.59 -10.71 -12.04
N SER A 79 4.03 -11.82 -12.63
CA SER A 79 3.24 -13.05 -12.71
C SER A 79 2.91 -13.60 -11.31
N ILE A 80 3.89 -13.62 -10.41
CA ILE A 80 3.70 -14.05 -9.03
C ILE A 80 2.76 -13.08 -8.30
N ALA A 81 2.90 -11.77 -8.52
CA ALA A 81 1.99 -10.78 -7.95
C ALA A 81 0.53 -10.99 -8.42
N ASN A 82 0.31 -11.28 -9.70
CA ASN A 82 -1.03 -11.60 -10.23
C ASN A 82 -1.64 -12.84 -9.53
N GLU A 83 -0.85 -13.87 -9.26
CA GLU A 83 -1.31 -15.07 -8.55
C GLU A 83 -1.64 -14.80 -7.07
N ARG A 84 -0.84 -13.98 -6.39
CA ARG A 84 -1.01 -13.68 -4.96
C ARG A 84 -2.11 -12.64 -4.67
N PHE A 85 -2.48 -11.81 -5.65
CA PHE A 85 -3.50 -10.78 -5.52
C PHE A 85 -4.64 -10.97 -6.54
N PRO A 86 -5.44 -12.06 -6.43
CA PRO A 86 -6.42 -12.45 -7.46
C PRO A 86 -7.70 -11.60 -7.46
N PHE A 87 -7.82 -10.62 -6.56
CA PHE A 87 -9.03 -9.83 -6.34
C PHE A 87 -9.07 -8.52 -7.14
N TYR A 88 -8.09 -8.27 -8.00
CA TYR A 88 -8.12 -7.16 -8.96
C TYR A 88 -8.67 -7.66 -10.29
N ASP A 89 -9.70 -6.99 -10.80
CA ASP A 89 -10.23 -7.27 -12.15
C ASP A 89 -9.11 -7.06 -13.18
N GLY A 90 -8.82 -8.09 -13.98
CA GLY A 90 -7.70 -8.09 -14.92
C GLY A 90 -6.32 -8.33 -14.31
N GLY A 91 -6.25 -8.71 -13.02
CA GLY A 91 -5.03 -9.02 -12.29
C GLY A 91 -4.28 -7.78 -11.80
N PHE A 92 -3.18 -8.01 -11.08
CA PHE A 92 -2.23 -6.99 -10.64
C PHE A 92 -1.72 -6.09 -11.78
N ASP A 93 -1.56 -6.62 -12.99
CA ASP A 93 -1.12 -5.83 -14.14
C ASP A 93 -2.09 -4.70 -14.50
N SER A 94 -3.39 -4.83 -14.20
CA SER A 94 -4.36 -3.77 -14.47
C SER A 94 -4.06 -2.51 -13.66
N LEU A 95 -3.48 -2.65 -12.46
CA LEU A 95 -3.06 -1.53 -11.61
C LEU A 95 -1.94 -0.69 -12.24
N LEU A 96 -1.16 -1.27 -13.15
CA LEU A 96 -0.07 -0.57 -13.84
C LEU A 96 -0.58 0.35 -14.95
N ALA A 97 -1.80 0.12 -15.45
CA ALA A 97 -2.42 0.91 -16.51
C ALA A 97 -3.34 2.04 -15.99
N VAL A 98 -3.64 2.06 -14.69
CA VAL A 98 -4.59 2.99 -14.07
C VAL A 98 -3.87 4.08 -13.29
N ALA A 99 -4.46 5.28 -13.27
CA ALA A 99 -4.14 6.36 -12.35
C ALA A 99 -5.43 7.11 -11.98
N ILE A 100 -5.90 6.92 -10.75
CA ILE A 100 -7.08 7.57 -10.18
C ILE A 100 -6.64 8.92 -9.60
N PRO A 101 -7.30 10.04 -9.94
CA PRO A 101 -6.99 11.32 -9.32
C PRO A 101 -7.14 11.25 -7.78
N TYR A 102 -6.05 11.54 -7.08
CA TYR A 102 -6.03 11.71 -5.63
C TYR A 102 -5.42 13.06 -5.31
N LYS A 103 -6.06 13.80 -4.39
CA LYS A 103 -5.51 15.04 -3.85
C LYS A 103 -5.97 15.22 -2.42
N PHE A 104 -5.03 15.29 -1.49
CA PHE A 104 -5.33 15.81 -0.17
C PHE A 104 -5.72 17.29 -0.28
N GLN A 105 -6.90 17.63 0.21
CA GLN A 105 -7.39 18.99 0.30
C GLN A 105 -7.26 19.46 1.75
N PRO A 106 -6.29 20.33 2.09
CA PRO A 106 -6.25 20.94 3.41
C PRO A 106 -7.42 21.91 3.57
N GLU A 107 -7.76 22.20 4.83
CA GLU A 107 -8.74 23.23 5.15
C GLU A 107 -8.31 24.59 4.56
N THR A 108 -9.18 25.19 3.75
CA THR A 108 -9.01 26.54 3.23
C THR A 108 -9.66 27.53 4.19
N LYS A 109 -8.87 28.49 4.69
CA LYS A 109 -9.39 29.64 5.45
C LYS A 109 -10.28 30.54 4.59
#